data_AF-A0A550GKP0-F1
#
_entry.id   AF-A0A550GKP0-F1
#
_cell.length_a   1.000
_cell.length_b   1.000
_cell.length_c   1.000
_cell.angle_alpha   90.00
_cell.angle_beta   90.00
_cell.angle_gamma   90.00
#
_symmetry.space_group_name_H-M   'P 1'
#
loop_
_entity.id
_entity.type
_entity.pdbx_description
1 polymer ?
#
loop_
_entity_poly.entity_id
_entity_poly.type
_entity_poly.pdbx_seq_one_letter_code
_entity_poly.pdbx_strand_id
1 'polypeptide(L)'
;MLSIKEWQKKITKYAVDHGFNWTPKDIDTMLLRIHSEVSEASEAARDENMEELAEEMADIFIRLANTCEVMDIDLEAEVQKKHKKNLDRDKLHGRKRK
;
A
#
# COMPACT_ATOMS: atom_id res chain seq x y z
N MET A 1 19.42 1.18 -2.84
CA MET A 1 18.06 1.21 -2.27
C MET A 1 17.16 0.48 -3.24
N LEU A 2 16.23 -0.35 -2.75
CA LEU A 2 15.32 -1.08 -3.64
C LEU A 2 14.26 -0.14 -4.24
N SER A 3 13.88 -0.38 -5.49
CA SER A 3 12.73 0.23 -6.14
C SER A 3 11.42 -0.33 -5.58
N ILE A 4 10.28 0.35 -5.81
CA ILE A 4 8.97 -0.19 -5.37
C ILE A 4 8.70 -1.53 -6.07
N LYS A 5 9.06 -1.64 -7.35
CA LYS A 5 8.92 -2.88 -8.11
C LYS A 5 9.78 -4.01 -7.56
N GLU A 6 10.99 -3.71 -7.08
CA GLU A 6 11.83 -4.70 -6.41
C GLU A 6 11.25 -5.11 -5.05
N TRP A 7 10.63 -4.19 -4.33
CA TRP A 7 9.89 -4.48 -3.09
C TRP A 7 8.69 -5.40 -3.34
N GLN A 8 7.86 -5.13 -4.35
CA GLN A 8 6.72 -5.99 -4.73
C GLN A 8 7.16 -7.45 -4.89
N LYS A 9 8.20 -7.69 -5.69
CA LYS A 9 8.75 -9.03 -5.92
C LYS A 9 9.28 -9.66 -4.64
N LYS A 10 10.03 -8.91 -3.83
CA LYS A 10 10.63 -9.40 -2.59
C LYS A 10 9.55 -9.80 -1.57
N ILE A 11 8.54 -8.96 -1.40
CA ILE A 11 7.42 -9.18 -0.48
C ILE A 11 6.60 -10.39 -0.91
N THR A 12 6.24 -10.48 -2.19
CA THR A 12 5.43 -11.60 -2.69
C THR A 12 6.20 -12.91 -2.68
N LYS A 13 7.50 -12.89 -2.99
CA LYS A 13 8.36 -14.06 -2.80
C LYS A 13 8.33 -14.53 -1.34
N TYR A 14 8.49 -13.62 -0.38
CA TYR A 14 8.42 -13.98 1.04
C TYR A 14 7.06 -14.59 1.40
N ALA A 15 5.95 -13.99 0.93
CA ALA A 15 4.61 -14.53 1.17
C ALA A 15 4.45 -15.97 0.64
N VAL A 16 4.89 -16.23 -0.59
CA VAL A 16 4.86 -17.56 -1.20
C VAL A 16 5.74 -18.56 -0.45
N ASP A 17 6.96 -18.16 -0.07
CA ASP A 17 7.90 -19.00 0.69
C ASP A 17 7.32 -19.38 2.07
N HIS A 18 6.36 -18.61 2.60
CA HIS A 18 5.66 -18.87 3.86
C HIS A 18 4.26 -19.49 3.69
N GLY A 19 3.93 -19.95 2.47
CA GLY A 19 2.69 -20.68 2.19
C GLY A 19 1.48 -19.81 1.82
N PHE A 20 1.64 -18.50 1.70
CA PHE A 20 0.59 -17.59 1.25
C PHE A 20 0.55 -17.53 -0.29
N ASN A 21 -0.16 -18.49 -0.90
CA ASN A 21 -0.31 -18.62 -2.35
C ASN A 21 -1.53 -17.84 -2.87
N TRP A 22 -1.50 -16.51 -2.72
CA TRP A 22 -2.55 -15.64 -3.22
C TRP A 22 -2.67 -15.70 -4.75
N THR A 23 -3.90 -15.60 -5.24
CA THR A 23 -4.23 -15.52 -6.66
C THR A 23 -5.07 -14.27 -6.94
N PRO A 24 -5.19 -13.85 -8.21
CA PRO A 24 -6.08 -12.73 -8.56
C PRO A 24 -7.55 -12.92 -8.14
N LYS A 25 -8.00 -14.16 -7.88
CA LYS A 25 -9.36 -14.43 -7.40
C LYS A 25 -9.59 -14.00 -5.95
N ASP A 26 -8.51 -13.81 -5.20
CA ASP A 26 -8.54 -13.48 -3.77
C ASP A 26 -8.53 -11.97 -3.52
N ILE A 27 -8.65 -11.15 -4.57
CA ILE A 27 -8.51 -9.68 -4.49
C ILE A 27 -9.38 -9.06 -3.40
N ASP A 28 -10.63 -9.50 -3.24
CA ASP A 28 -11.51 -8.95 -2.21
C ASP A 28 -10.96 -9.20 -0.80
N THR A 29 -10.45 -10.40 -0.54
CA THR A 29 -9.78 -10.73 0.72
C THR A 29 -8.50 -9.91 0.89
N MET A 30 -7.70 -9.77 -0.16
CA MET A 30 -6.46 -8.97 -0.10
C MET A 30 -6.74 -7.50 0.20
N LEU A 31 -7.78 -6.92 -0.40
CA LEU A 31 -8.24 -5.56 -0.13
C LEU A 31 -8.75 -5.41 1.30
N LEU A 32 -9.51 -6.37 1.83
CA LEU A 32 -9.95 -6.37 3.22
C LEU A 32 -8.76 -6.40 4.20
N ARG A 33 -7.67 -7.10 3.87
CA ARG A 33 -6.43 -7.09 4.67
C ARG A 33 -5.68 -5.76 4.59
N ILE A 34 -5.79 -5.00 3.50
CA ILE A 34 -5.28 -3.62 3.49
C ILE A 34 -6.12 -2.75 4.43
N HIS A 35 -7.44 -2.96 4.42
CA HIS A 35 -8.34 -2.24 5.32
C HIS A 35 -8.06 -2.51 6.81
N SER A 36 -7.67 -3.74 7.19
CA SER A 36 -7.28 -4.02 8.59
C SER A 36 -6.07 -3.21 9.03
N GLU A 37 -4.99 -3.16 8.24
CA GLU A 37 -3.77 -2.44 8.67
C GLU A 37 -4.02 -0.92 8.71
N VAL A 38 -4.95 -0.41 7.87
CA VAL A 38 -5.40 0.99 7.96
C VAL A 38 -6.19 1.24 9.26
N SER A 39 -6.99 0.27 9.70
CA SER A 39 -7.70 0.36 10.98
C SER A 39 -6.73 0.32 12.17
N GLU A 40 -5.72 -0.55 12.14
CA GLU A 40 -4.66 -0.65 13.15
C GLU A 40 -3.83 0.63 13.20
N ALA A 41 -3.42 1.18 12.04
CA ALA A 41 -2.78 2.50 11.98
C ALA A 41 -3.67 3.62 12.58
N SER A 42 -4.98 3.56 12.36
CA SER A 42 -5.91 4.53 12.96
C SER A 42 -6.06 4.37 14.47
N GLU A 43 -5.92 3.15 14.99
CA GLU A 43 -5.90 2.85 16.42
C GLU A 43 -4.63 3.41 17.06
N ALA A 44 -3.45 3.07 16.52
CA ALA A 44 -2.17 3.59 16.97
C ALA A 44 -2.11 5.12 16.98
N ALA A 45 -2.66 5.76 15.95
CA ALA A 45 -2.74 7.22 15.87
C ALA A 45 -3.64 7.84 16.96
N ARG A 46 -4.74 7.18 17.31
CA ARG A 46 -5.64 7.63 18.40
C ARG A 46 -5.00 7.48 19.76
N ASP A 47 -4.17 6.46 19.93
CA ASP A 47 -3.48 6.16 21.18
C ASP A 47 -2.14 6.90 21.29
N GLU A 48 -1.84 7.80 20.35
CA GLU A 48 -0.59 8.59 20.25
C GLU A 48 0.67 7.70 20.21
N ASN A 49 0.53 6.45 19.77
CA ASN A 49 1.61 5.48 19.65
C ASN A 49 2.29 5.58 18.28
N MET A 50 3.33 6.41 18.20
CA MET A 50 4.05 6.67 16.95
C MET A 50 4.89 5.49 16.45
N GLU A 51 5.31 4.58 17.33
CA GLU A 51 6.08 3.39 16.96
C GLU A 51 5.18 2.38 16.24
N GLU A 52 4.04 2.06 16.84
CA GLU A 52 3.02 1.19 16.26
C GLU A 52 2.44 1.80 14.97
N LEU A 53 2.17 3.12 14.95
CA LEU A 53 1.75 3.78 13.71
C LEU A 53 2.78 3.61 12.58
N ALA A 54 4.07 3.67 12.87
CA ALA A 54 5.11 3.48 11.87
C ALA A 54 5.16 2.03 11.35
N GLU A 55 4.96 1.06 12.25
CA GLU A 55 4.85 -0.37 11.90
C GLU A 55 3.62 -0.61 11.00
N GLU A 56 2.45 -0.12 11.39
CA GLU A 56 1.23 -0.31 10.61
C GLU A 56 1.27 0.38 9.23
N MET A 57 1.93 1.54 9.14
CA MET A 57 2.17 2.18 7.85
C MET A 57 3.07 1.35 6.94
N ALA A 58 4.02 0.60 7.50
CA ALA A 58 4.82 -0.36 6.75
C ALA A 58 3.98 -1.57 6.31
N ASP A 59 3.10 -2.07 7.17
CA ASP A 59 2.21 -3.18 6.86
C ASP A 59 1.21 -2.85 5.75
N ILE A 60 0.64 -1.64 5.76
CA ILE A 60 -0.17 -1.12 4.64
C ILE A 60 0.62 -1.19 3.32
N PHE A 61 1.88 -0.72 3.31
CA PHE A 61 2.73 -0.77 2.13
C PHE A 61 2.98 -2.22 1.68
N ILE A 62 3.26 -3.12 2.62
CA ILE A 62 3.53 -4.54 2.35
C ILE A 62 2.30 -5.22 1.73
N ARG A 63 1.11 -5.03 2.31
CA ARG A 63 -0.14 -5.57 1.79
C ARG A 63 -0.47 -5.02 0.40
N LEU A 64 -0.31 -3.71 0.20
CA LEU A 64 -0.52 -3.08 -1.10
C LEU A 64 0.44 -3.63 -2.16
N ALA A 65 1.74 -3.68 -1.86
CA ALA A 65 2.76 -4.15 -2.78
C ALA A 65 2.56 -5.63 -3.16
N ASN A 66 2.21 -6.48 -2.18
CA ASN A 66 1.87 -7.88 -2.44
C ASN A 66 0.65 -8.01 -3.35
N THR A 67 -0.40 -7.24 -3.07
CA THR A 67 -1.63 -7.22 -3.87
C THR A 67 -1.35 -6.80 -5.30
N CYS A 68 -0.57 -5.73 -5.51
CA CYS A 68 -0.20 -5.29 -6.85
C CYS A 68 0.61 -6.34 -7.61
N GLU A 69 1.57 -7.02 -6.98
CA GLU A 69 2.32 -8.10 -7.64
C GLU A 69 1.42 -9.28 -8.04
N VAL A 70 0.52 -9.73 -7.16
CA VAL A 70 -0.42 -10.81 -7.45
C VAL A 70 -1.38 -10.45 -8.60
N MET A 71 -1.72 -9.17 -8.72
CA MET A 71 -2.59 -8.64 -9.78
C MET A 71 -1.86 -8.25 -11.07
N ASP A 72 -0.54 -8.50 -11.18
CA ASP A 72 0.30 -8.08 -12.32
C ASP A 72 0.26 -6.56 -12.57
N ILE A 73 0.25 -5.77 -11.50
CA ILE A 73 0.27 -4.30 -11.51
C ILE A 73 1.67 -3.81 -11.14
N ASP A 74 2.31 -3.05 -12.03
CA ASP A 74 3.53 -2.30 -11.74
C ASP A 74 3.20 -1.07 -10.87
N LEU A 75 3.31 -1.22 -9.55
CA LEU A 75 2.94 -0.18 -8.59
C LEU A 75 3.85 1.04 -8.73
N GLU A 76 5.14 0.84 -9.01
CA GLU A 76 6.09 1.92 -9.24
C GLU A 76 5.67 2.80 -10.42
N ALA A 77 5.35 2.17 -11.55
CA ALA A 77 4.88 2.88 -12.74
C ALA A 77 3.55 3.62 -12.49
N GLU A 78 2.58 3.00 -11.81
CA GLU A 78 1.30 3.65 -11.51
C GLU A 78 1.45 4.82 -10.51
N VAL A 79 2.35 4.71 -9.53
CA VAL A 79 2.70 5.83 -8.63
C VAL A 79 3.33 6.97 -9.43
N GLN A 80 4.31 6.70 -10.29
CA GLN A 80 4.95 7.74 -11.11
C GLN A 80 3.93 8.44 -12.04
N LYS A 81 3.08 7.65 -12.70
CA LYS A 81 2.01 8.15 -13.56
C LYS A 81 1.00 8.99 -12.78
N LYS A 82 0.59 8.56 -11.59
CA LYS A 82 -0.33 9.31 -10.72
C LYS A 82 0.31 10.58 -10.19
N HIS A 83 1.58 10.53 -9.81
CA HIS A 83 2.33 11.67 -9.31
C HIS A 83 2.45 12.76 -10.39
N LYS A 84 2.82 12.39 -11.63
CA LYS A 84 2.83 13.32 -12.77
C LYS A 84 1.48 14.01 -12.96
N LYS A 85 0.39 13.24 -12.97
CA LYS A 85 -0.98 13.79 -13.06
C LYS A 85 -1.34 14.72 -11.91
N ASN A 86 -0.78 14.52 -10.70
CA ASN A 86 -1.05 15.38 -9.55
C ASN A 86 -0.27 16.70 -9.61
N LEU A 87 0.92 16.71 -10.21
CA LEU A 87 1.72 17.93 -10.42
C LEU A 87 1.03 18.88 -11.40
N ASP A 88 0.30 18.34 -12.37
CA ASP A 88 -0.45 19.12 -13.36
C ASP A 88 -1.80 19.65 -12.83
N ARG A 89 -2.17 19.37 -11.57
CA ARG A 89 -3.44 19.85 -10.98
C ARG A 89 -3.27 21.28 -10.47
N ASP A 90 -4.25 22.13 -10.80
CA ASP A 90 -4.35 23.47 -10.22
C ASP A 90 -4.36 23.41 -8.69
N LYS A 91 -3.62 24.33 -8.05
CA LYS A 91 -3.54 24.45 -6.59
C LYS A 91 -4.92 24.73 -6.03
N LEU A 92 -5.47 23.76 -5.29
CA LEU A 92 -6.77 23.82 -4.62
C LEU A 92 -7.88 24.17 -5.63
N HIS A 93 -8.61 23.19 -6.17
CA HIS A 93 -9.81 23.42 -7.00
C HIS A 93 -10.89 24.28 -6.28
N GLY A 94 -10.64 25.56 -6.04
CA GLY A 94 -11.43 26.47 -5.21
C GLY A 94 -11.63 26.04 -3.74
N ARG A 95 -11.05 24.94 -3.25
CA ARG A 95 -11.34 24.42 -1.91
C ARG A 95 -10.53 25.15 -0.84
N LYS A 96 -11.23 25.88 0.05
CA LYS A 96 -10.67 26.34 1.32
C LYS A 96 -10.29 25.12 2.18
N ARG A 97 -9.18 25.19 2.92
CA ARG A 97 -8.86 24.22 3.97
C ARG A 97 -10.06 24.13 4.93
N LYS A 98 -10.53 22.91 5.18
CA LYS A 98 -11.40 22.63 6.33
C LYS A 98 -10.54 22.58 7.58
#